data_AF-A0A6V0KCS9-F1
#
_entry.id   AF-A0A6V0KCS9-F1
#
_cell.length_a   1.000
_cell.length_b   1.000
_cell.length_c   1.000
_cell.angle_alpha   90.00
_cell.angle_beta   90.00
_cell.angle_gamma   90.00
#
_symmetry.space_group_name_H-M   'P 1'
#
loop_
_entity.id
_entity.type
_entity.pdbx_description
1 polymer ?
#
loop_
_entity_poly.entity_id
_entity_poly.type
_entity_poly.pdbx_seq_one_letter_code
_entity_poly.pdbx_strand_id
1 'polypeptide(L)'
;MPLGAVLPRHLMREGLAKFLPLADLPHFRALDSHTKPALEDDLIWWECASSVLPQFRLSLELFSQRNRADFLSFAMGFLKSPVAACIEVPVRSMGEARKLAKLVANASTAAASHLARGGSFAKVFIGKLKFEETTIGAAFEDGLFPDQSNAVEHEVCLGSTITVPDLQIDGPGKQLSLHFAWQAGSLLVGARDDKLPIAAIELPEDYLWLYQELPAEQKATQRPLTLDLMSFSDAVILNHRGAAVPTNAAWQAAASGIYAHTRGKAAARKAFVEGVLCVMCVRDGMPEHTTCLAKTLNLDTPQR
;
A
#
# COMPACT_ATOMS: atom_id res chain seq x y z
N MET A 1 -39.96 -3.91 -40.43
CA MET A 1 -38.67 -4.07 -39.73
C MET A 1 -38.87 -3.60 -38.30
N PRO A 2 -38.79 -4.47 -37.29
CA PRO A 2 -39.04 -4.04 -35.91
C PRO A 2 -37.82 -3.24 -35.40
N LEU A 3 -38.12 -2.17 -34.65
CA LEU A 3 -37.15 -1.36 -33.93
C LEU A 3 -36.29 -2.27 -33.04
N GLY A 4 -34.97 -2.25 -33.27
CA GLY A 4 -34.02 -2.99 -32.45
C GLY A 4 -34.11 -2.53 -31.00
N ALA A 5 -34.44 -3.45 -30.11
CA ALA A 5 -34.57 -3.17 -28.68
C ALA A 5 -33.19 -2.77 -28.13
N VAL A 6 -33.04 -1.50 -27.76
CA VAL A 6 -31.85 -1.01 -27.06
C VAL A 6 -31.82 -1.69 -25.68
N LEU A 7 -30.72 -2.39 -25.39
CA LEU A 7 -30.55 -3.05 -24.11
C LEU A 7 -30.62 -2.00 -22.98
N PRO A 8 -31.44 -2.19 -21.94
CA PRO A 8 -31.53 -1.25 -20.83
C PRO A 8 -30.16 -0.99 -20.18
N ARG A 9 -29.83 0.28 -19.93
CA ARG A 9 -28.54 0.74 -19.39
C ARG A 9 -28.13 0.01 -18.08
N HIS A 10 -29.10 -0.38 -17.25
CA HIS A 10 -28.83 -1.11 -16.01
C HIS A 10 -28.33 -2.54 -16.26
N LEU A 11 -28.91 -3.29 -17.22
CA LEU A 11 -28.46 -4.64 -17.57
C LEU A 11 -27.06 -4.61 -18.20
N MET A 12 -26.77 -3.58 -18.98
CA MET A 12 -25.43 -3.35 -19.52
C MET A 12 -24.39 -3.11 -18.43
N ARG A 13 -24.73 -2.29 -17.44
CA ARG A 13 -23.84 -1.99 -16.31
C ARG A 13 -23.54 -3.24 -15.48
N GLU A 14 -24.55 -4.04 -15.17
CA GLU A 14 -24.39 -5.31 -14.44
C GLU A 14 -23.55 -6.33 -15.22
N GLY A 15 -23.75 -6.42 -16.54
CA GLY A 15 -22.94 -7.27 -17.41
C GLY A 15 -21.48 -6.80 -17.40
N LEU A 16 -21.21 -5.56 -17.78
CA LEU A 16 -19.86 -5.01 -17.92
C LEU A 16 -19.07 -5.02 -16.60
N ALA A 17 -19.72 -4.80 -15.46
CA ALA A 17 -19.08 -4.92 -14.15
C ALA A 17 -18.47 -6.33 -13.92
N LYS A 18 -19.10 -7.39 -14.43
CA LYS A 18 -18.59 -8.77 -14.35
C LYS A 18 -17.44 -9.04 -15.31
N PHE A 19 -17.31 -8.27 -16.40
CA PHE A 19 -16.28 -8.43 -17.43
C PHE A 19 -15.11 -7.45 -17.33
N LEU A 20 -15.25 -6.35 -16.58
CA LEU A 20 -14.16 -5.46 -16.19
C LEU A 20 -12.90 -6.23 -15.72
N PRO A 21 -13.07 -7.34 -14.96
CA PRO A 21 -11.97 -8.20 -14.58
C PRO A 21 -11.24 -8.96 -15.69
N LEU A 22 -11.87 -9.15 -16.85
CA LEU A 22 -11.46 -10.21 -17.77
C LEU A 22 -10.60 -9.72 -18.93
N ALA A 23 -10.35 -8.41 -19.10
CA ALA A 23 -9.66 -7.81 -20.26
C ALA A 23 -10.26 -8.17 -21.65
N ASP A 24 -11.17 -9.14 -21.72
CA ASP A 24 -11.73 -9.78 -22.92
C ASP A 24 -12.95 -9.04 -23.48
N LEU A 25 -12.90 -7.72 -23.39
CA LEU A 25 -13.78 -6.81 -24.11
C LEU A 25 -13.90 -7.03 -25.63
N PRO A 26 -12.88 -7.53 -26.35
CA PRO A 26 -13.01 -7.88 -27.75
C PRO A 26 -14.14 -8.89 -28.02
N HIS A 27 -14.43 -9.79 -27.08
CA HIS A 27 -15.53 -10.76 -27.23
C HIS A 27 -16.90 -10.09 -27.07
N PHE A 28 -17.02 -9.03 -26.26
CA PHE A 28 -18.27 -8.27 -26.12
C PHE A 28 -18.59 -7.43 -27.36
N ARG A 29 -17.55 -6.92 -28.04
CA ARG A 29 -17.67 -6.20 -29.32
C ARG A 29 -18.19 -7.07 -30.46
N ALA A 30 -18.09 -8.40 -30.34
CA ALA A 30 -18.54 -9.35 -31.35
C ALA A 30 -20.02 -9.77 -31.20
N LEU A 31 -20.70 -9.38 -30.12
CA LEU A 31 -21.98 -10.00 -29.74
C LEU A 31 -23.25 -9.29 -30.28
N ASP A 32 -23.25 -7.97 -30.55
CA ASP A 32 -24.41 -7.29 -31.16
C ASP A 32 -24.10 -5.86 -31.66
N SER A 33 -24.77 -5.44 -32.74
CA SER A 33 -24.85 -4.03 -33.18
C SER A 33 -25.45 -3.10 -32.12
N HIS A 34 -26.30 -3.62 -31.23
CA HIS A 34 -26.97 -2.86 -30.18
C HIS A 34 -26.09 -2.59 -28.94
N THR A 35 -25.05 -3.40 -28.70
CA THR A 35 -24.13 -3.20 -27.57
C THR A 35 -22.96 -2.29 -27.92
N LYS A 36 -22.64 -2.17 -29.22
CA LYS A 36 -21.53 -1.36 -29.73
C LYS A 36 -21.56 0.12 -29.28
N PRO A 37 -22.68 0.87 -29.35
CA PRO A 37 -22.70 2.28 -28.95
C PRO A 37 -22.37 2.47 -27.46
N ALA A 38 -22.87 1.57 -26.62
CA ALA A 38 -22.63 1.62 -25.19
C ALA A 38 -21.24 1.11 -24.79
N LEU A 39 -20.59 0.29 -25.63
CA LEU A 39 -19.17 -0.01 -25.50
C LEU A 39 -18.28 1.16 -25.92
N GLU A 40 -18.77 2.10 -26.73
CA GLU A 40 -18.05 3.31 -27.11
C GLU A 40 -18.18 4.43 -26.07
N ASP A 41 -19.24 4.41 -25.25
CA ASP A 41 -19.53 5.41 -24.20
C ASP A 41 -18.59 5.33 -22.99
N ASP A 42 -17.74 6.34 -22.81
CA ASP A 42 -16.83 6.49 -21.67
C ASP A 42 -17.54 6.49 -20.31
N LEU A 43 -18.75 7.04 -20.24
CA LEU A 43 -19.51 7.17 -18.99
C LEU A 43 -19.94 5.81 -18.45
N ILE A 44 -20.36 4.90 -19.33
CA ILE A 44 -20.74 3.54 -18.94
C ILE A 44 -19.53 2.80 -18.34
N TRP A 45 -18.37 2.94 -18.96
CA TRP A 45 -17.13 2.34 -18.46
C TRP A 45 -16.74 2.86 -17.08
N TRP A 46 -16.80 4.18 -16.91
CA TRP A 46 -16.52 4.82 -15.63
C TRP A 46 -17.51 4.39 -14.55
N GLU A 47 -18.82 4.41 -14.82
CA GLU A 47 -19.87 3.97 -13.88
C GLU A 47 -19.68 2.51 -13.44
N CYS A 48 -19.32 1.63 -14.38
CA CYS A 48 -19.04 0.23 -14.07
C CYS A 48 -17.79 0.10 -13.20
N ALA A 49 -16.68 0.76 -13.57
CA ALA A 49 -15.44 0.67 -12.82
C ALA A 49 -15.57 1.28 -11.42
N SER A 50 -16.22 2.42 -11.26
CA SER A 50 -16.51 3.04 -9.96
C SER A 50 -17.41 2.18 -9.09
N SER A 51 -18.29 1.36 -9.68
CA SER A 51 -19.10 0.39 -8.92
C SER A 51 -18.30 -0.81 -8.44
N VAL A 52 -17.31 -1.27 -9.21
CA VAL A 52 -16.45 -2.42 -8.88
C VAL A 52 -15.29 -2.03 -7.96
N LEU A 53 -14.84 -0.78 -8.04
CA LEU A 53 -13.75 -0.20 -7.25
C LEU A 53 -14.29 0.96 -6.38
N PRO A 54 -15.21 0.71 -5.43
CA PRO A 54 -15.93 1.76 -4.71
C PRO A 54 -15.03 2.64 -3.84
N GLN A 55 -13.85 2.15 -3.45
CA GLN A 55 -12.87 2.91 -2.67
C GLN A 55 -11.95 3.78 -3.56
N PHE A 56 -12.02 3.65 -4.88
CA PHE A 56 -11.20 4.41 -5.81
C PHE A 56 -12.02 5.56 -6.41
N ARG A 57 -11.52 6.79 -6.27
CA ARG A 57 -12.06 7.93 -7.01
C ARG A 57 -11.37 8.07 -8.34
N LEU A 58 -12.02 7.50 -9.35
CA LEU A 58 -11.58 7.45 -10.72
C LEU A 58 -12.04 8.70 -11.49
N SER A 59 -11.13 9.32 -12.24
CA SER A 59 -11.49 10.34 -13.22
C SER A 59 -12.13 9.72 -14.46
N LEU A 60 -13.11 10.39 -15.06
CA LEU A 60 -13.74 9.99 -16.31
C LEU A 60 -12.71 9.91 -17.47
N GLU A 61 -11.68 10.75 -17.44
CA GLU A 61 -10.62 10.81 -18.48
C GLU A 61 -9.83 9.50 -18.62
N LEU A 62 -9.80 8.67 -17.57
CA LEU A 62 -9.18 7.34 -17.58
C LEU A 62 -9.88 6.39 -18.56
N PHE A 63 -11.17 6.63 -18.82
CA PHE A 63 -12.01 5.76 -19.64
C PHE A 63 -12.19 6.26 -21.07
N SER A 64 -11.58 7.40 -21.41
CA SER A 64 -11.49 7.88 -22.79
C SER A 64 -10.98 6.78 -23.72
N GLN A 65 -11.46 6.77 -24.96
CA GLN A 65 -11.10 5.75 -25.96
C GLN A 65 -9.58 5.48 -26.05
N ARG A 66 -8.75 6.51 -25.86
CA ARG A 66 -7.28 6.41 -25.87
C ARG A 66 -6.72 5.68 -24.64
N ASN A 67 -7.28 5.91 -23.46
CA ASN A 67 -6.72 5.46 -22.18
C ASN A 67 -7.38 4.17 -21.66
N ARG A 68 -8.58 3.87 -22.13
CA ARG A 68 -9.44 2.82 -21.58
C ARG A 68 -8.76 1.45 -21.55
N ALA A 69 -8.16 1.03 -22.66
CA ALA A 69 -7.50 -0.28 -22.74
C ALA A 69 -6.36 -0.41 -21.72
N ASP A 70 -5.51 0.62 -21.64
CA ASP A 70 -4.42 0.69 -20.66
C ASP A 70 -4.97 0.65 -19.23
N PHE A 71 -5.96 1.49 -18.90
CA PHE A 71 -6.51 1.54 -17.54
C PHE A 71 -7.13 0.19 -17.13
N LEU A 72 -7.91 -0.42 -18.03
CA LEU A 72 -8.54 -1.71 -17.77
C LEU A 72 -7.50 -2.83 -17.56
N SER A 73 -6.33 -2.75 -18.18
CA SER A 73 -5.23 -3.69 -17.91
C SER A 73 -4.74 -3.66 -16.45
N PHE A 74 -4.93 -2.54 -15.74
CA PHE A 74 -4.56 -2.38 -14.32
C PHE A 74 -5.71 -2.66 -13.35
N ALA A 75 -6.96 -2.58 -13.81
CA ALA A 75 -8.15 -2.66 -12.96
C ALA A 75 -8.17 -3.93 -12.10
N MET A 76 -7.66 -5.05 -12.63
CA MET A 76 -7.54 -6.29 -11.87
C MET A 76 -6.55 -6.25 -10.72
N GLY A 77 -5.44 -5.54 -10.89
CA GLY A 77 -4.51 -5.31 -9.79
C GLY A 77 -5.17 -4.53 -8.65
N PHE A 78 -5.95 -3.51 -9.00
CA PHE A 78 -6.70 -2.72 -8.01
C PHE A 78 -7.79 -3.52 -7.32
N LEU A 79 -8.56 -4.31 -8.07
CA LEU A 79 -9.64 -5.14 -7.52
C LEU A 79 -9.10 -6.20 -6.54
N LYS A 80 -7.92 -6.77 -6.83
CA LYS A 80 -7.27 -7.77 -5.97
C LYS A 80 -6.54 -7.18 -4.77
N SER A 81 -6.40 -5.87 -4.70
CA SER A 81 -5.66 -5.18 -3.63
C SER A 81 -6.64 -4.52 -2.68
N PRO A 82 -6.93 -5.11 -1.51
CA PRO A 82 -7.78 -4.50 -0.51
C PRO A 82 -7.29 -3.09 -0.15
N VAL A 83 -8.22 -2.16 0.00
CA VAL A 83 -7.92 -0.83 0.57
C VAL A 83 -8.39 -0.84 2.01
N ALA A 84 -7.52 -0.40 2.92
CA ALA A 84 -7.86 -0.34 4.34
C ALA A 84 -9.09 0.55 4.59
N ALA A 85 -9.82 0.25 5.66
CA ALA A 85 -11.14 0.80 5.91
C ALA A 85 -11.13 2.35 5.96
N CYS A 86 -12.20 2.97 5.46
CA CYS A 86 -12.41 4.42 5.44
C CYS A 86 -11.36 5.23 4.64
N ILE A 87 -10.64 4.58 3.72
CA ILE A 87 -9.69 5.26 2.83
C ILE A 87 -10.27 5.33 1.43
N GLU A 88 -10.03 6.48 0.81
CA GLU A 88 -10.32 6.74 -0.58
C GLU A 88 -9.02 6.88 -1.36
N VAL A 89 -8.94 6.21 -2.51
CA VAL A 89 -7.76 6.20 -3.39
C VAL A 89 -8.07 7.06 -4.62
N PRO A 90 -7.59 8.31 -4.70
CA PRO A 90 -7.77 9.15 -5.87
C PRO A 90 -6.86 8.65 -6.99
N VAL A 91 -7.46 8.43 -8.17
CA VAL A 91 -6.75 8.13 -9.41
C VAL A 91 -7.30 9.09 -10.47
N ARG A 92 -6.61 10.21 -10.64
CA ARG A 92 -7.08 11.36 -11.44
C ARG A 92 -6.54 11.34 -12.86
N SER A 93 -5.40 10.69 -13.07
CA SER A 93 -4.71 10.66 -14.36
C SER A 93 -4.16 9.27 -14.67
N MET A 94 -3.85 9.02 -15.94
CA MET A 94 -3.17 7.78 -16.35
C MET A 94 -1.77 7.64 -15.78
N GLY A 95 -1.08 8.76 -15.49
CA GLY A 95 0.22 8.73 -14.81
C GLY A 95 0.10 8.19 -13.39
N GLU A 96 -0.89 8.68 -12.64
CA GLU A 96 -1.24 8.19 -11.31
C GLU A 96 -1.65 6.71 -11.35
N ALA A 97 -2.51 6.33 -12.29
CA ALA A 97 -2.96 4.94 -12.46
C ALA A 97 -1.78 4.00 -12.72
N ARG A 98 -0.87 4.34 -13.64
CA ARG A 98 0.32 3.53 -13.95
C ARG A 98 1.28 3.45 -12.76
N LYS A 99 1.51 4.56 -12.07
CA LYS A 99 2.37 4.61 -10.89
C LYS A 99 1.82 3.69 -9.79
N LEU A 100 0.52 3.79 -9.49
CA LEU A 100 -0.12 2.92 -8.49
C LEU A 100 -0.10 1.45 -8.92
N ALA A 101 -0.45 1.16 -10.18
CA ALA A 101 -0.43 -0.19 -10.73
C ALA A 101 0.96 -0.83 -10.62
N LYS A 102 2.02 -0.07 -10.92
CA LYS A 102 3.41 -0.52 -10.76
C LYS A 102 3.75 -0.83 -9.30
N LEU A 103 3.36 0.02 -8.35
CA LEU A 103 3.59 -0.24 -6.92
C LEU A 103 2.87 -1.50 -6.45
N VAL A 104 1.59 -1.66 -6.82
CA VAL A 104 0.77 -2.84 -6.52
C VAL A 104 1.36 -4.09 -7.15
N ALA A 105 1.76 -4.04 -8.42
CA ALA A 105 2.38 -5.17 -9.11
C ALA A 105 3.68 -5.60 -8.43
N ASN A 106 4.56 -4.66 -8.10
CA ASN A 106 5.81 -4.94 -7.39
C ASN A 106 5.58 -5.62 -6.03
N ALA A 107 4.64 -5.08 -5.24
CA ALA A 107 4.26 -5.66 -3.95
C ALA A 107 3.67 -7.08 -4.13
N SER A 108 2.85 -7.27 -5.17
CA SER A 108 2.21 -8.55 -5.48
C SER A 108 3.23 -9.61 -5.92
N THR A 109 4.24 -9.22 -6.71
CA THR A 109 5.36 -10.10 -7.07
C THR A 109 6.16 -10.49 -5.84
N ALA A 110 6.42 -9.57 -4.91
CA ALA A 110 7.10 -9.88 -3.65
C ALA A 110 6.29 -10.86 -2.80
N ALA A 111 4.98 -10.63 -2.66
CA ALA A 111 4.07 -11.53 -1.95
C ALA A 111 4.02 -12.93 -2.60
N ALA A 112 3.86 -13.01 -3.92
CA ALA A 112 3.83 -14.28 -4.65
C ALA A 112 5.16 -15.04 -4.53
N SER A 113 6.30 -14.34 -4.61
CA SER A 113 7.62 -14.94 -4.43
C SER A 113 7.82 -15.48 -3.02
N HIS A 114 7.25 -14.83 -2.00
CA HIS A 114 7.29 -15.32 -0.63
C HIS A 114 6.52 -16.64 -0.48
N LEU A 115 5.28 -16.66 -0.97
CA LEU A 115 4.44 -17.87 -0.96
C LEU A 115 5.07 -19.03 -1.74
N ALA A 116 5.66 -18.74 -2.91
CA ALA A 116 6.34 -19.75 -3.73
C ALA A 116 7.56 -20.39 -3.03
N ARG A 117 8.16 -19.70 -2.06
CA ARG A 117 9.29 -20.21 -1.25
C ARG A 117 8.84 -20.95 0.01
N GLY A 118 7.54 -21.19 0.18
CA GLY A 118 6.98 -21.90 1.33
C GLY A 118 6.53 -20.98 2.47
N GLY A 119 6.49 -19.66 2.25
CA GLY A 119 5.82 -18.74 3.17
C GLY A 119 4.34 -19.08 3.32
N SER A 120 3.81 -18.98 4.54
CA SER A 120 2.42 -19.36 4.82
C SER A 120 1.43 -18.21 4.56
N PHE A 121 1.92 -16.98 4.56
CA PHE A 121 1.10 -15.79 4.50
C PHE A 121 1.82 -14.66 3.76
N ALA A 122 1.14 -14.07 2.76
CA ALA A 122 1.54 -12.79 2.20
C ALA A 122 0.31 -12.05 1.67
N LYS A 123 0.16 -10.78 2.03
CA LYS A 123 -0.94 -9.92 1.60
C LYS A 123 -0.45 -8.55 1.19
N VAL A 124 -1.05 -8.04 0.11
CA VAL A 124 -0.83 -6.69 -0.39
C VAL A 124 -2.10 -5.89 -0.17
N PHE A 125 -1.97 -4.67 0.33
CA PHE A 125 -3.08 -3.76 0.51
C PHE A 125 -2.65 -2.30 0.35
N ILE A 126 -3.63 -1.42 0.18
CA ILE A 126 -3.43 0.02 0.09
C ILE A 126 -3.89 0.65 1.39
N GLY A 127 -3.02 1.45 2.01
CA GLY A 127 -3.28 2.18 3.24
C GLY A 127 -2.94 3.65 3.12
N LYS A 128 -3.23 4.41 4.18
CA LYS A 128 -2.94 5.85 4.26
C LYS A 128 -2.21 6.11 5.57
N LEU A 129 -0.97 6.57 5.45
CA LEU A 129 -0.10 6.85 6.56
C LEU A 129 -0.19 8.34 6.90
N LYS A 130 -0.85 8.64 8.01
CA LYS A 130 -1.01 9.99 8.56
C LYS A 130 -0.32 10.11 9.92
N PHE A 131 0.27 11.27 10.17
CA PHE A 131 0.90 11.64 11.44
C PHE A 131 0.33 12.95 11.99
N GLU A 132 0.51 13.18 13.28
CA GLU A 132 0.06 14.41 13.94
C GLU A 132 0.90 15.61 13.51
N GLU A 133 0.23 16.72 13.16
CA GLU A 133 0.88 17.92 12.62
C GLU A 133 1.88 18.56 13.59
N THR A 134 1.56 18.52 14.88
CA THR A 134 2.34 19.14 15.96
C THR A 134 3.69 18.47 16.13
N THR A 135 3.77 17.15 15.99
CA THR A 135 4.96 16.35 16.31
C THR A 135 5.76 15.94 15.07
N ILE A 136 5.12 15.82 13.90
CA ILE A 136 5.81 15.35 12.68
C ILE A 136 6.89 16.32 12.18
N GLY A 137 6.78 17.61 12.50
CA GLY A 137 7.79 18.61 12.16
C GLY A 137 9.14 18.32 12.83
N ALA A 138 9.12 18.15 14.15
CA ALA A 138 10.30 17.80 14.94
C ALA A 138 10.85 16.42 14.57
N ALA A 139 9.98 15.46 14.22
CA ALA A 139 10.37 14.11 13.83
C ALA A 139 11.14 14.04 12.49
N PHE A 140 11.06 15.07 11.63
CA PHE A 140 11.84 15.21 10.39
C PHE A 140 13.08 16.10 10.52
N GLU A 141 13.31 16.70 11.68
CA GLU A 141 14.52 17.43 11.97
C GLU A 141 15.61 16.44 12.38
N ASP A 142 16.21 15.78 11.39
CA ASP A 142 17.43 15.01 11.61
C ASP A 142 18.57 15.97 11.92
N GLY A 143 19.08 15.88 13.15
CA GLY A 143 20.52 15.92 13.33
C GLY A 143 21.12 14.79 12.49
N LEU A 144 21.94 15.15 11.51
CA LEU A 144 22.81 14.21 10.81
C LEU A 144 23.63 13.50 11.90
N PHE A 145 23.28 12.25 12.19
CA PHE A 145 23.81 11.43 13.28
C PHE A 145 23.38 11.91 14.67
N PRO A 146 22.77 11.05 15.52
CA PRO A 146 22.71 11.34 16.94
C PRO A 146 24.15 11.43 17.44
N ASP A 147 24.58 12.63 17.83
CA ASP A 147 25.79 12.79 18.62
C ASP A 147 25.56 12.01 19.91
N GLN A 148 26.26 10.89 20.09
CA GLN A 148 26.09 9.98 21.23
C GLN A 148 26.28 10.69 22.58
N SER A 149 26.85 11.89 22.58
CA SER A 149 27.06 12.72 23.75
C SER A 149 25.80 13.43 24.26
N ASN A 150 24.74 13.53 23.44
CA ASN A 150 23.46 14.14 23.80
C ASN A 150 22.32 13.18 23.48
N ALA A 151 22.07 12.23 24.38
CA ALA A 151 20.84 11.43 24.39
C ALA A 151 19.63 12.32 24.76
N VAL A 152 19.33 13.30 23.90
CA VAL A 152 18.04 13.98 23.93
C VAL A 152 17.04 12.92 23.52
N GLU A 153 16.15 12.55 24.44
CA GLU A 153 15.00 11.70 24.14
C GLU A 153 14.26 12.30 22.94
N HIS A 154 14.47 11.73 21.74
CA HIS A 154 13.77 12.18 20.56
C HIS A 154 12.29 11.89 20.74
N GLU A 155 11.43 12.91 20.65
CA GLU A 155 9.99 12.72 20.79
C GLU A 155 9.45 11.78 19.70
N VAL A 156 8.60 10.83 20.11
CA VAL A 156 7.97 9.87 19.19
C VAL A 156 6.73 10.50 18.59
N CYS A 157 6.74 10.69 17.27
CA CYS A 157 5.55 11.12 16.55
C CYS A 157 4.67 9.90 16.24
N LEU A 158 3.58 9.73 17.01
CA LEU A 158 2.61 8.67 16.76
C LEU A 158 1.85 8.94 15.45
N GLY A 159 1.68 7.87 14.68
CA GLY A 159 1.03 7.89 13.38
C GLY A 159 -0.28 7.12 13.36
N SER A 160 -0.70 6.80 12.14
CA SER A 160 -1.95 6.10 11.89
C SER A 160 -1.92 4.67 12.41
N THR A 161 -3.08 4.22 12.85
CA THR A 161 -3.36 2.80 12.99
C THR A 161 -4.11 2.33 11.74
N ILE A 162 -3.59 1.31 11.07
CA ILE A 162 -4.16 0.73 9.87
C ILE A 162 -4.61 -0.68 10.20
N THR A 163 -5.94 -0.84 10.30
CA THR A 163 -6.55 -2.16 10.42
C THR A 163 -6.60 -2.81 9.04
N VAL A 164 -5.90 -3.93 8.90
CA VAL A 164 -5.82 -4.64 7.62
C VAL A 164 -6.92 -5.69 7.59
N PRO A 165 -7.78 -5.71 6.54
CA PRO A 165 -8.76 -6.77 6.39
C PRO A 165 -8.06 -8.12 6.23
N ASP A 166 -8.54 -9.12 6.96
CA ASP A 166 -8.09 -10.51 6.86
C ASP A 166 -6.60 -10.75 7.21
N LEU A 167 -5.96 -9.88 7.99
CA LEU A 167 -4.65 -10.17 8.58
C LEU A 167 -4.86 -11.05 9.82
N GLN A 168 -5.19 -12.33 9.58
CA GLN A 168 -5.36 -13.34 10.61
C GLN A 168 -4.10 -14.19 10.68
N ILE A 169 -3.45 -14.21 11.84
CA ILE A 169 -2.29 -15.05 12.11
C ILE A 169 -2.71 -16.11 13.14
N ASP A 170 -2.37 -17.36 12.86
CA ASP A 170 -2.54 -18.51 13.75
C ASP A 170 -3.98 -18.77 14.24
N GLY A 171 -4.86 -19.15 13.31
CA GLY A 171 -6.19 -19.70 13.62
C GLY A 171 -7.36 -18.73 13.41
N PRO A 172 -8.57 -19.11 13.86
CA PRO A 172 -9.78 -18.35 13.54
C PRO A 172 -9.87 -17.08 14.37
N GLY A 173 -9.66 -15.91 13.73
CA GLY A 173 -10.35 -14.68 14.12
C GLY A 173 -9.56 -13.58 14.83
N LYS A 174 -8.23 -13.63 14.94
CA LYS A 174 -7.47 -12.50 15.47
C LYS A 174 -7.17 -11.47 14.39
N GLN A 175 -7.84 -10.32 14.46
CA GLN A 175 -7.60 -9.20 13.55
C GLN A 175 -6.43 -8.36 14.07
N LEU A 176 -5.39 -8.24 13.26
CA LEU A 176 -4.24 -7.42 13.58
C LEU A 176 -4.41 -5.98 13.08
N SER A 177 -3.99 -5.03 13.91
CA SER A 177 -3.84 -3.63 13.54
C SER A 177 -2.37 -3.29 13.47
N LEU A 178 -1.97 -2.66 12.36
CA LEU A 178 -0.62 -2.12 12.20
C LEU A 178 -0.59 -0.70 12.73
N HIS A 179 0.37 -0.42 13.59
CA HIS A 179 0.62 0.89 14.14
C HIS A 179 1.91 1.43 13.54
N PHE A 180 1.96 2.74 13.33
CA PHE A 180 3.12 3.42 12.79
C PHE A 180 3.50 4.58 13.70
N ALA A 181 4.80 4.81 13.88
CA ALA A 181 5.33 5.99 14.52
C ALA A 181 6.58 6.48 13.78
N TRP A 182 7.04 7.67 14.08
CA TRP A 182 8.26 8.25 13.52
C TRP A 182 9.12 8.81 14.64
N GLN A 183 10.41 8.48 14.66
CA GLN A 183 11.35 8.99 15.64
C GLN A 183 12.75 9.00 15.02
N ALA A 184 13.49 10.10 15.20
CA ALA A 184 14.87 10.27 14.74
C ALA A 184 15.11 9.78 13.29
N GLY A 185 14.31 10.30 12.35
CA GLY A 185 14.44 9.96 10.92
C GLY A 185 13.99 8.54 10.54
N SER A 186 13.54 7.73 11.49
CA SER A 186 13.19 6.32 11.30
C SER A 186 11.70 6.07 11.44
N LEU A 187 11.14 5.30 10.51
CA LEU A 187 9.79 4.77 10.61
C LEU A 187 9.78 3.59 11.59
N LEU A 188 8.92 3.67 12.59
CA LEU A 188 8.64 2.59 13.53
C LEU A 188 7.33 1.91 13.16
N VAL A 189 7.31 0.59 13.33
CA VAL A 189 6.14 -0.25 13.04
C VAL A 189 5.95 -1.27 14.16
N GLY A 190 4.70 -1.49 14.55
CA GLY A 190 4.29 -2.54 15.47
C GLY A 190 2.93 -3.10 15.07
N ALA A 191 2.63 -4.34 15.46
CA ALA A 191 1.32 -4.95 15.26
C ALA A 191 0.66 -5.29 16.61
N ARG A 192 -0.67 -5.17 16.67
CA ARG A 192 -1.46 -5.55 17.87
C ARG A 192 -2.70 -6.34 17.53
N ASP A 193 -3.03 -7.33 18.36
CA ASP A 193 -4.30 -8.08 18.33
C ASP A 193 -5.17 -7.92 19.60
N ASP A 194 -4.65 -7.29 20.65
CA ASP A 194 -5.26 -7.23 21.99
C ASP A 194 -6.07 -5.95 22.27
N LYS A 195 -6.24 -5.11 21.23
CA LYS A 195 -7.04 -3.87 21.26
C LYS A 195 -6.52 -2.80 22.22
N LEU A 196 -5.33 -2.94 22.77
CA LEU A 196 -4.70 -1.88 23.56
C LEU A 196 -4.34 -0.68 22.66
N PRO A 197 -4.32 0.54 23.21
CA PRO A 197 -4.01 1.74 22.43
C PRO A 197 -2.57 1.73 21.93
N ILE A 198 -2.31 2.47 20.86
CA ILE A 198 -0.97 2.67 20.26
C ILE A 198 0.05 3.19 21.28
N ALA A 199 -0.39 4.01 22.24
CA ALA A 199 0.45 4.55 23.31
C ALA A 199 0.93 3.50 24.33
N ALA A 200 0.33 2.30 24.33
CA ALA A 200 0.73 1.19 25.19
C ALA A 200 1.77 0.26 24.52
N ILE A 201 2.29 0.64 23.34
CA ILE A 201 3.38 -0.08 22.68
C ILE A 201 4.70 0.50 23.22
N GLU A 202 5.49 -0.36 23.86
CA GLU A 202 6.78 0.01 24.43
C GLU A 202 7.75 0.46 23.34
N LEU A 203 8.57 1.47 23.65
CA LEU A 203 9.67 1.88 22.78
C LEU A 203 10.77 0.83 22.82
N PRO A 204 11.57 0.68 21.74
CA PRO A 204 12.68 -0.24 21.75
C PRO A 204 13.72 0.26 22.76
N GLU A 205 14.16 -0.61 23.68
CA GLU A 205 15.14 -0.27 24.72
C GLU A 205 16.47 0.19 24.12
N ASP A 206 16.87 -0.35 22.97
CA ASP A 206 17.90 0.29 22.16
C ASP A 206 17.51 0.42 20.69
N TYR A 207 17.57 1.67 20.22
CA TYR A 207 17.46 2.04 18.81
C TYR A 207 18.51 1.40 17.90
N LEU A 208 19.61 0.90 18.49
CA LEU A 208 20.87 0.62 17.80
C LEU A 208 21.07 -0.84 17.37
N TRP A 209 20.25 -1.79 17.83
CA TRP A 209 20.38 -3.18 17.37
C TRP A 209 19.35 -3.48 16.29
N LEU A 210 19.81 -3.34 15.05
CA LEU A 210 19.12 -3.77 13.85
C LEU A 210 18.70 -5.25 13.86
N TYR A 211 19.28 -6.12 14.70
CA TYR A 211 19.04 -7.56 14.67
C TYR A 211 19.46 -8.29 15.96
N GLN A 212 19.02 -7.88 17.16
CA GLN A 212 18.98 -8.91 18.20
C GLN A 212 17.86 -9.85 17.83
N GLU A 213 18.28 -11.09 17.57
CA GLU A 213 17.41 -12.23 17.60
C GLU A 213 16.40 -12.08 18.74
N LEU A 214 15.11 -12.02 18.42
CA LEU A 214 14.04 -12.11 19.42
C LEU A 214 14.44 -13.22 20.42
N PRO A 215 14.28 -13.01 21.74
CA PRO A 215 14.57 -14.05 22.73
C PRO A 215 13.95 -15.37 22.28
N ALA A 216 14.68 -16.49 22.45
CA ALA A 216 14.26 -17.79 21.91
C ALA A 216 12.82 -18.17 22.30
N GLU A 217 12.37 -17.71 23.48
CA GLU A 217 11.00 -17.87 23.98
C GLU A 217 9.96 -17.11 23.14
N GLN A 218 10.24 -15.87 22.70
CA GLN A 218 9.37 -15.10 21.80
C GLN A 218 9.37 -15.65 20.36
N LYS A 219 10.53 -16.13 19.88
CA LYS A 219 10.65 -16.81 18.57
C LYS A 219 9.78 -18.07 18.49
N ALA A 220 9.63 -18.78 19.61
CA ALA A 220 8.88 -20.03 19.67
C ALA A 220 7.35 -19.81 19.61
N THR A 221 6.87 -18.64 20.05
CA THR A 221 5.42 -18.39 20.19
C THR A 221 4.82 -17.50 19.11
N GLN A 222 5.62 -16.69 18.40
CA GLN A 222 5.10 -15.83 17.33
C GLN A 222 6.06 -15.81 16.15
N ARG A 223 5.56 -16.15 14.96
CA ARG A 223 6.27 -15.86 13.71
C ARG A 223 6.17 -14.36 13.46
N PRO A 224 7.29 -13.62 13.49
CA PRO A 224 7.24 -12.18 13.22
C PRO A 224 6.74 -11.95 11.81
N LEU A 225 6.04 -10.84 11.63
CA LEU A 225 5.66 -10.37 10.32
C LEU A 225 6.81 -9.56 9.71
N THR A 226 6.83 -9.52 8.39
CA THR A 226 7.66 -8.60 7.63
C THR A 226 6.76 -7.67 6.82
N LEU A 227 7.05 -6.38 6.86
CA LEU A 227 6.37 -5.33 6.11
C LEU A 227 7.32 -4.68 5.08
N ASP A 228 6.86 -4.60 3.84
CA ASP A 228 7.36 -3.66 2.86
C ASP A 228 6.33 -2.53 2.68
N LEU A 229 6.79 -1.29 2.58
CA LEU A 229 5.95 -0.10 2.47
C LEU A 229 6.49 0.84 1.39
N MET A 230 5.64 1.22 0.44
CA MET A 230 5.98 2.12 -0.67
C MET A 230 4.96 3.25 -0.77
N SER A 231 5.41 4.51 -0.73
CA SER A 231 4.52 5.67 -0.86
C SER A 231 4.03 5.92 -2.29
N PHE A 232 2.76 6.24 -2.41
CA PHE A 232 2.11 6.86 -3.56
C PHE A 232 1.94 8.37 -3.30
N SER A 233 3.04 9.11 -3.38
CA SER A 233 3.07 10.57 -3.23
C SER A 233 4.09 11.19 -4.18
N ASP A 234 3.90 12.46 -4.52
CA ASP A 234 4.87 13.26 -5.28
C ASP A 234 5.67 14.20 -4.39
N ALA A 235 5.32 14.32 -3.10
CA ALA A 235 6.03 15.15 -2.12
C ALA A 235 7.00 14.34 -1.25
N VAL A 236 6.76 13.03 -1.14
CA VAL A 236 7.50 12.11 -0.28
C VAL A 236 7.79 10.83 -1.04
N ILE A 237 9.03 10.34 -0.93
CA ILE A 237 9.40 8.97 -1.23
C ILE A 237 9.61 8.24 0.09
N LEU A 238 8.78 7.24 0.36
CA LEU A 238 9.00 6.20 1.35
C LEU A 238 9.10 4.87 0.61
N ASN A 239 10.18 4.15 0.85
CA ASN A 239 10.36 2.79 0.36
C ASN A 239 11.11 2.00 1.44
N HIS A 240 10.35 1.43 2.38
CA HIS A 240 10.87 0.57 3.43
C HIS A 240 10.67 -0.89 3.04
N ARG A 241 11.68 -1.71 3.33
CA ARG A 241 11.68 -3.12 2.96
C ARG A 241 12.17 -3.95 4.12
N GLY A 242 11.54 -5.10 4.30
CA GLY A 242 11.98 -6.02 5.33
C GLY A 242 11.83 -5.45 6.74
N ALA A 243 10.87 -4.55 6.99
CA ALA A 243 10.63 -4.08 8.35
C ALA A 243 10.03 -5.25 9.15
N ALA A 244 10.75 -5.73 10.17
CA ALA A 244 10.18 -6.70 11.09
C ALA A 244 9.05 -6.02 11.88
N VAL A 245 7.94 -6.72 12.04
CA VAL A 245 6.75 -6.22 12.75
C VAL A 245 6.38 -7.26 13.80
N PRO A 246 6.84 -7.09 15.04
CA PRO A 246 6.45 -7.99 16.12
C PRO A 246 5.00 -7.75 16.52
N THR A 247 4.34 -8.78 17.05
CA THR A 247 2.93 -8.72 17.45
C THR A 247 2.82 -8.60 18.98
N ASN A 248 2.17 -7.55 19.48
CA ASN A 248 2.06 -7.23 20.90
C ASN A 248 3.43 -7.12 21.62
N ALA A 249 4.45 -6.63 20.92
CA ALA A 249 5.75 -6.32 21.50
C ALA A 249 6.10 -4.84 21.26
N ALA A 250 7.31 -4.45 21.65
CA ALA A 250 7.84 -3.12 21.42
C ALA A 250 7.86 -2.74 19.93
N TRP A 251 7.91 -1.43 19.67
CA TRP A 251 8.11 -0.86 18.34
C TRP A 251 9.40 -1.38 17.69
N GLN A 252 9.35 -1.64 16.39
CA GLN A 252 10.53 -1.98 15.62
C GLN A 252 10.82 -0.91 14.56
N ALA A 253 12.07 -0.44 14.50
CA ALA A 253 12.52 0.43 13.44
C ALA A 253 12.67 -0.34 12.12
N ALA A 254 12.26 0.28 11.00
CA ALA A 254 12.46 -0.30 9.69
C ALA A 254 13.96 -0.49 9.40
N ALA A 255 14.38 -1.75 9.28
CA ALA A 255 15.80 -2.10 9.17
C ALA A 255 16.48 -1.55 7.91
N SER A 256 15.72 -1.35 6.84
CA SER A 256 16.22 -0.79 5.60
C SER A 256 15.13 0.00 4.90
N GLY A 257 15.55 1.03 4.18
CA GLY A 257 14.65 1.80 3.34
C GLY A 257 15.22 3.12 2.91
N ILE A 258 14.41 3.85 2.15
CA ILE A 258 14.71 5.20 1.70
C ILE A 258 13.55 6.08 2.08
N TYR A 259 13.91 7.20 2.68
CA TYR A 259 13.05 8.33 2.94
C TYR A 259 13.64 9.58 2.28
N ALA A 260 12.84 10.30 1.50
CA ALA A 260 13.25 11.55 0.88
C ALA A 260 12.08 12.51 0.67
N HIS A 261 12.36 13.82 0.76
CA HIS A 261 11.41 14.88 0.40
C HIS A 261 11.66 15.31 -1.04
N THR A 262 10.71 15.10 -1.93
CA THR A 262 10.85 15.44 -3.36
C THR A 262 10.38 16.85 -3.69
N ARG A 263 9.55 17.46 -2.83
CA ARG A 263 9.04 18.83 -2.98
C ARG A 263 9.33 19.72 -1.77
N GLY A 264 10.38 19.38 -1.01
CA GLY A 264 10.80 20.09 0.19
C GLY A 264 10.02 19.70 1.46
N LYS A 265 10.57 20.09 2.61
CA LYS A 265 10.09 19.72 3.96
C LYS A 265 8.63 20.11 4.21
N ALA A 266 8.23 21.32 3.82
CA ALA A 266 6.87 21.81 4.03
C ALA A 266 5.82 20.97 3.28
N ALA A 267 6.12 20.59 2.03
CA ALA A 267 5.24 19.74 1.25
C ALA A 267 5.18 18.31 1.81
N ALA A 268 6.31 17.77 2.27
CA ALA A 268 6.37 16.48 2.94
C ALA A 268 5.52 16.47 4.22
N ARG A 269 5.69 17.47 5.10
CA ARG A 269 4.89 17.65 6.31
C ARG A 269 3.41 17.69 5.99
N LYS A 270 3.01 18.55 5.05
CA LYS A 270 1.61 18.64 4.59
C LYS A 270 1.08 17.29 4.12
N ALA A 271 1.86 16.56 3.31
CA ALA A 271 1.46 15.24 2.81
C ALA A 271 1.24 14.21 3.93
N PHE A 272 2.06 14.22 4.98
CA PHE A 272 1.87 13.32 6.13
C PHE A 272 0.70 13.73 7.03
N VAL A 273 0.42 15.01 7.17
CA VAL A 273 -0.75 15.50 7.91
C VAL A 273 -2.05 15.17 7.16
N GLU A 274 -2.06 15.35 5.84
CA GLU A 274 -3.19 14.96 4.99
C GLU A 274 -3.30 13.44 4.84
N GLY A 275 -2.19 12.74 5.04
CA GLY A 275 -1.97 11.31 4.97
C GLY A 275 -1.46 10.87 3.60
N VAL A 276 -0.32 10.17 3.60
CA VAL A 276 0.35 9.63 2.42
C VAL A 276 -0.25 8.28 2.07
N LEU A 277 -0.78 8.11 0.86
CA LEU A 277 -1.18 6.78 0.39
C LEU A 277 0.05 5.89 0.24
N CYS A 278 -0.07 4.64 0.64
CA CYS A 278 1.01 3.67 0.61
C CYS A 278 0.49 2.31 0.12
N VAL A 279 1.30 1.63 -0.69
CA VAL A 279 1.13 0.21 -0.97
C VAL A 279 1.98 -0.57 0.03
N MET A 280 1.36 -1.51 0.72
CA MET A 280 1.98 -2.30 1.78
C MET A 280 1.93 -3.78 1.41
N CYS A 281 3.02 -4.50 1.66
CA CYS A 281 3.09 -5.96 1.55
C CYS A 281 3.47 -6.51 2.92
N VAL A 282 2.57 -7.27 3.54
CA VAL A 282 2.82 -7.94 4.82
C VAL A 282 2.93 -9.43 4.56
N ARG A 283 4.00 -10.04 5.06
CA ARG A 283 4.27 -11.47 4.93
C ARG A 283 4.68 -12.09 6.27
N ASP A 284 4.46 -13.38 6.46
CA ASP A 284 4.99 -14.08 7.63
C ASP A 284 6.50 -14.33 7.51
N GLY A 285 7.16 -14.51 8.64
CA GLY A 285 8.57 -14.84 8.71
C GLY A 285 9.47 -13.61 8.86
N MET A 286 10.74 -13.89 9.14
CA MET A 286 11.76 -12.87 9.33
C MET A 286 12.11 -12.18 8.00
N PRO A 287 12.52 -10.90 8.05
CA PRO A 287 13.13 -10.25 6.91
C PRO A 287 14.34 -11.06 6.45
N GLU A 288 14.28 -11.59 5.23
CA GLU A 288 15.47 -12.14 4.62
C GLU A 288 16.47 -11.01 4.40
N HIS A 289 17.74 -11.24 4.72
CA HIS A 289 18.81 -10.28 4.48
C HIS A 289 18.98 -10.05 2.97
N THR A 290 18.18 -9.15 2.40
CA THR A 290 18.37 -8.72 1.02
C THR A 290 19.50 -7.69 1.02
N THR A 291 20.72 -8.16 0.86
CA THR A 291 21.94 -7.33 0.71
C THR A 291 21.94 -6.45 -0.55
N CYS A 292 20.81 -6.31 -1.26
CA CYS A 292 20.76 -5.70 -2.59
C CYS A 292 19.64 -4.66 -2.72
N LEU A 293 19.85 -3.48 -2.10
CA LEU A 293 19.06 -2.27 -2.36
C LEU A 293 19.08 -1.90 -3.87
N ALA A 294 20.19 -2.18 -4.56
CA ALA A 294 20.45 -1.77 -5.94
C ALA A 294 19.43 -2.26 -6.98
N LYS A 295 18.93 -3.50 -6.87
CA LYS A 295 17.99 -4.05 -7.87
C LYS A 295 16.61 -3.41 -7.86
N THR A 296 16.29 -2.65 -6.83
CA THR A 296 14.92 -2.21 -6.55
C THR A 296 14.74 -0.70 -6.60
N LEU A 297 15.86 0.01 -6.56
CA LEU A 297 15.93 1.43 -6.74
C LEU A 297 15.62 1.87 -8.18
N ASN A 298 15.59 0.97 -9.17
CA ASN A 298 15.47 1.33 -10.60
C ASN A 298 16.31 2.57 -10.94
N LEU A 299 17.50 2.69 -10.33
CA LEU A 299 18.52 3.55 -10.87
C LEU A 299 18.84 2.88 -12.18
N ASP A 300 18.40 3.47 -13.29
CA ASP A 300 18.79 3.03 -14.62
C ASP A 300 20.30 2.88 -14.58
N THR A 301 20.78 1.63 -14.54
CA THR A 301 22.18 1.35 -14.80
C THR A 301 22.43 1.95 -16.17
N PRO A 302 23.29 2.98 -16.32
CA PRO A 302 23.58 3.51 -17.64
C PRO A 302 24.11 2.34 -18.45
N GLN A 303 23.37 1.95 -19.48
CA GLN A 303 23.85 0.99 -20.46
C GLN A 303 25.10 1.63 -21.08
N ARG A 304 26.26 1.04 -20.81
CA ARG A 304 27.50 1.34 -21.52
C ARG A 304 27.51 0.59 -22.84
#